data_AF-A0A929KV27-F1
#
_entry.id   AF-A0A929KV27-F1
#
_cell.length_a   1.000
_cell.length_b   1.000
_cell.length_c   1.000
_cell.angle_alpha   90.00
_cell.angle_beta   90.00
_cell.angle_gamma   90.00
#
_symmetry.space_group_name_H-M   'P 1'
#
loop_
_entity.id
_entity.type
_entity.pdbx_description
1 polymer ?
#
loop_
_entity_poly.entity_id
_entity_poly.type
_entity_poly.pdbx_seq_one_letter_code
_entity_poly.pdbx_strand_id
1 'polypeptide(L)'
;MVRKILGVIAGYTIFVITGVAYFQLSGHKPHAPATGGFQLLTAVYGAFWSMVAGYVLQLIARTNDLKPNFALAVIIAGFALFSMLKSTGSSWTQVQAMAVFAPASVLGGWMFLGKKK
;
A
#
# COMPACT_ATOMS: atom_id res chain seq x y z
N MET A 1 22.44 2.68 2.73
CA MET A 1 21.35 3.64 2.43
C MET A 1 20.68 3.37 1.08
N VAL A 2 21.42 3.27 -0.03
CA VAL A 2 20.87 3.05 -1.39
C VAL A 2 19.84 1.91 -1.47
N ARG A 3 20.14 0.73 -0.92
CA ARG A 3 19.21 -0.42 -0.92
C ARG A 3 17.89 -0.15 -0.19
N LYS A 4 17.91 0.64 0.89
CA LYS A 4 16.69 1.02 1.63
C LYS A 4 15.80 1.90 0.76
N ILE A 5 16.40 2.88 0.06
CA ILE A 5 15.70 3.75 -0.88
C ILE A 5 15.11 2.94 -2.04
N LEU A 6 15.92 2.07 -2.67
CA LEU A 6 15.46 1.19 -3.75
C LEU A 6 14.32 0.27 -3.30
N GLY A 7 14.38 -0.25 -2.07
CA GLY A 7 13.30 -1.04 -1.50
C GLY A 7 12.00 -0.23 -1.35
N VAL A 8 12.09 1.00 -0.84
CA VAL A 8 10.92 1.88 -0.70
C VAL A 8 10.31 2.20 -2.06
N ILE A 9 11.14 2.52 -3.06
CA ILE A 9 10.69 2.76 -4.44
C ILE A 9 9.99 1.52 -4.98
N ALA A 10 10.63 0.35 -4.91
CA ALA A 10 10.07 -0.90 -5.41
C ALA A 10 8.74 -1.27 -4.72
N GLY A 11 8.67 -1.15 -3.39
CA GLY A 11 7.44 -1.39 -2.63
C GLY A 11 6.31 -0.44 -3.06
N TYR A 12 6.59 0.86 -3.14
CA TYR A 12 5.60 1.84 -3.60
C TYR A 12 5.15 1.59 -5.04
N THR A 13 6.08 1.24 -5.94
CA THR A 13 5.77 0.87 -7.33
C THR A 13 4.84 -0.34 -7.41
N ILE A 14 5.09 -1.39 -6.62
CA ILE A 14 4.19 -2.56 -6.56
C ILE A 14 2.79 -2.15 -6.12
N PHE A 15 2.69 -1.37 -5.04
CA PHE A 15 1.42 -0.89 -4.52
C PHE A 15 0.62 -0.06 -5.55
N VAL A 16 1.29 0.88 -6.23
CA VAL A 16 0.65 1.74 -7.24
C VAL A 16 0.22 0.94 -8.47
N ILE A 17 1.11 0.13 -9.06
CA ILE A 17 0.82 -0.60 -10.30
C ILE A 17 -0.35 -1.58 -10.07
N THR A 18 -0.33 -2.31 -8.96
CA THR A 18 -1.38 -3.30 -8.65
C THR A 18 -2.73 -2.63 -8.36
N GLY A 19 -2.73 -1.46 -7.71
CA GLY A 19 -3.93 -0.65 -7.49
C GLY A 19 -4.50 -0.08 -8.80
N VAL A 20 -3.65 0.50 -9.66
CA VAL A 20 -4.06 1.00 -10.99
C VAL A 20 -4.64 -0.14 -11.82
N ALA A 21 -3.95 -1.29 -11.87
CA ALA A 21 -4.43 -2.47 -12.60
C ALA A 21 -5.79 -2.93 -12.09
N TYR A 22 -6.02 -2.97 -10.78
CA TYR A 22 -7.32 -3.37 -10.21
C TYR A 22 -8.47 -2.48 -10.66
N PHE A 23 -8.30 -1.16 -10.61
CA PHE A 23 -9.34 -0.22 -11.06
C PHE A 23 -9.53 -0.22 -12.58
N GLN A 24 -8.46 -0.38 -13.36
CA GLN A 24 -8.56 -0.49 -14.82
C GLN A 24 -9.28 -1.78 -15.23
N LEU A 25 -8.91 -2.93 -14.65
CA LEU A 25 -9.51 -4.22 -14.98
C LEU A 25 -10.96 -4.34 -14.51
N SER A 26 -11.32 -3.71 -13.40
CA SER A 26 -12.71 -3.67 -12.91
C SER A 26 -13.58 -2.65 -13.66
N GLY A 27 -12.99 -1.74 -14.44
CA GLY A 27 -13.70 -0.63 -15.06
C GLY A 27 -14.28 0.38 -14.07
N HIS A 28 -13.97 0.26 -12.78
CA HIS A 28 -14.50 1.15 -11.74
C HIS A 28 -13.59 2.35 -11.55
N LYS A 29 -14.15 3.56 -11.62
CA LYS A 29 -13.38 4.78 -11.39
C LYS A 29 -12.92 4.84 -9.93
N PRO A 30 -11.63 5.12 -9.66
CA PRO A 30 -11.19 5.42 -8.30
C PRO A 30 -12.03 6.57 -7.73
N HIS A 31 -12.37 6.51 -6.43
CA HIS A 31 -13.14 7.53 -5.70
C HIS A 31 -14.62 7.69 -6.11
N ALA A 32 -15.11 6.93 -7.10
CA ALA A 32 -16.54 6.87 -7.37
C ALA A 32 -17.27 6.13 -6.24
N PRO A 33 -18.56 6.41 -6.02
CA PRO A 33 -19.38 5.59 -5.15
C PRO A 33 -19.34 4.11 -5.59
N ALA A 34 -19.07 3.23 -4.64
CA ALA A 34 -18.98 1.80 -4.86
C ALA A 34 -19.89 1.06 -3.88
N THR A 35 -20.41 -0.11 -4.27
CA THR A 35 -21.15 -0.99 -3.37
C THR A 35 -20.24 -1.46 -2.23
N GLY A 36 -20.82 -1.74 -1.05
CA GLY A 36 -20.05 -2.23 0.10
C GLY A 36 -19.24 -3.50 -0.22
N GLY A 37 -19.79 -4.40 -1.05
CA GLY A 37 -19.08 -5.59 -1.52
C GLY A 37 -17.83 -5.26 -2.35
N PHE A 38 -17.93 -4.30 -3.29
CA PHE A 38 -16.76 -3.88 -4.07
C PHE A 38 -15.71 -3.19 -3.20
N GLN A 39 -16.14 -2.37 -2.24
CA GLN A 39 -15.23 -1.76 -1.27
C GLN A 39 -14.50 -2.80 -0.43
N LEU A 40 -15.21 -3.84 0.05
CA LEU A 40 -14.61 -4.92 0.82
C LEU A 40 -13.59 -5.73 -0.01
N LEU A 41 -13.94 -6.09 -1.25
CA LEU A 41 -13.02 -6.79 -2.15
C LEU A 41 -11.76 -5.96 -2.43
N THR A 42 -11.94 -4.66 -2.65
CA THR A 42 -10.82 -3.73 -2.84
C THR A 42 -9.94 -3.65 -1.59
N ALA A 43 -10.54 -3.67 -0.39
CA ALA A 43 -9.80 -3.67 0.86
C ALA A 43 -8.95 -4.94 1.00
N VAL A 44 -9.51 -6.12 0.72
CA VAL A 44 -8.79 -7.40 0.78
C VAL A 44 -7.66 -7.44 -0.25
N TYR A 45 -7.95 -7.09 -1.50
CA TYR A 45 -6.98 -7.06 -2.58
C TYR A 45 -5.84 -6.07 -2.29
N GLY A 46 -6.18 -4.84 -1.89
CA GLY A 46 -5.21 -3.80 -1.58
C GLY A 46 -4.37 -4.14 -0.35
N ALA A 47 -4.96 -4.75 0.68
CA ALA A 47 -4.20 -5.23 1.85
C ALA A 47 -3.17 -6.28 1.46
N PHE A 48 -3.57 -7.27 0.65
CA PHE A 48 -2.67 -8.31 0.16
C PHE A 48 -1.49 -7.72 -0.61
N TRP A 49 -1.73 -6.88 -1.62
CA TRP A 49 -0.66 -6.29 -2.42
C TRP A 49 0.20 -5.29 -1.63
N SER A 50 -0.38 -4.60 -0.65
CA SER A 50 0.38 -3.75 0.25
C SER A 50 1.32 -4.57 1.16
N MET A 51 0.86 -5.72 1.67
CA MET A 51 1.74 -6.65 2.38
C MET A 51 2.88 -7.15 1.48
N VAL A 52 2.58 -7.54 0.23
CA VAL A 52 3.61 -7.95 -0.75
C VAL A 52 4.61 -6.83 -0.99
N ALA A 53 4.17 -5.58 -1.17
CA ALA A 53 5.02 -4.41 -1.31
C ALA A 53 5.97 -4.25 -0.12
N GLY A 54 5.46 -4.37 1.10
CA GLY A 54 6.24 -4.33 2.33
C GLY A 54 7.27 -5.46 2.47
N TYR A 55 6.90 -6.66 2.04
CA TYR A 55 7.78 -7.82 2.02
C TYR A 55 8.94 -7.65 1.03
N VAL A 56 8.62 -7.24 -0.21
CA VAL A 56 9.61 -6.99 -1.27
C VAL A 56 10.54 -5.84 -0.90
N LEU A 57 10.01 -4.79 -0.29
CA LEU A 57 10.82 -3.70 0.27
C LEU A 57 11.91 -4.29 1.17
N GLN A 58 11.54 -5.12 2.14
CA GLN A 58 12.47 -5.65 3.12
C GLN A 58 13.51 -6.60 2.50
N LEU A 59 13.09 -7.40 1.52
CA LEU A 59 13.97 -8.26 0.71
C LEU A 59 15.08 -7.45 0.03
N ILE A 60 14.75 -6.28 -0.54
CA ILE A 60 15.71 -5.41 -1.23
C ILE A 60 16.54 -4.62 -0.22
N ALA A 61 15.90 -4.05 0.81
CA ALA A 61 16.52 -3.19 1.80
C ALA A 61 17.59 -3.92 2.64
N ARG A 62 17.44 -5.24 2.83
CA ARG A 62 18.35 -6.13 3.58
C ARG A 62 18.73 -5.58 4.97
N THR A 63 17.76 -4.98 5.66
CA THR A 63 17.93 -4.48 7.03
C THR A 63 17.21 -5.40 8.02
N ASN A 64 17.49 -5.25 9.31
CA ASN A 64 16.86 -6.03 10.38
C ASN A 64 15.83 -5.21 11.19
N ASP A 65 15.48 -4.03 10.70
CA ASP A 65 14.52 -3.10 11.31
C ASP A 65 13.39 -2.74 10.33
N LEU A 66 12.28 -2.19 10.84
CA LEU A 66 11.11 -1.81 10.05
C LEU A 66 11.07 -0.33 9.66
N LYS A 67 12.13 0.45 9.91
CA LYS A 67 12.13 1.89 9.60
C LYS A 67 11.81 2.17 8.12
N PRO A 68 12.34 1.41 7.14
CA PRO A 68 11.96 1.58 5.73
C PRO A 68 10.48 1.27 5.45
N ASN A 69 9.89 0.28 6.11
CA ASN A 69 8.46 -0.04 5.96
C ASN A 69 7.57 1.06 6.54
N PHE A 70 7.96 1.67 7.67
CA PHE A 70 7.24 2.83 8.19
C PHE A 70 7.34 4.02 7.24
N ALA A 71 8.48 4.22 6.57
CA ALA A 71 8.59 5.24 5.52
C ALA A 71 7.64 4.95 4.35
N LEU A 72 7.54 3.70 3.90
CA LEU A 72 6.58 3.29 2.87
C LEU A 72 5.13 3.54 3.32
N ALA A 73 4.78 3.17 4.55
CA ALA A 73 3.45 3.40 5.12
C ALA A 73 3.09 4.89 5.16
N VAL A 74 4.04 5.76 5.56
CA VAL A 74 3.88 7.22 5.55
C VAL A 74 3.69 7.74 4.13
N ILE A 75 4.40 7.20 3.14
CA ILE A 75 4.22 7.58 1.73
C ILE A 75 2.82 7.21 1.24
N ILE A 76 2.36 5.97 1.50
CA ILE A 76 1.02 5.50 1.13
C ILE A 76 -0.06 6.36 1.78
N ALA A 77 0.01 6.55 3.10
CA ALA A 77 -0.95 7.35 3.84
C ALA A 77 -0.90 8.84 3.45
N GLY A 78 0.30 9.37 3.19
CA GLY A 78 0.50 10.76 2.78
C GLY A 78 -0.11 11.06 1.42
N PHE A 79 0.09 10.19 0.43
CA PHE A 79 -0.57 10.32 -0.87
C PHE A 79 -2.09 10.13 -0.78
N ALA A 80 -2.56 9.22 0.06
CA ALA A 80 -3.99 9.03 0.30
C ALA A 80 -4.62 10.27 0.95
N LEU A 81 -3.98 10.85 1.96
CA LEU A 81 -4.41 12.08 2.62
C LEU A 81 -4.42 13.25 1.62
N PHE A 82 -3.34 13.43 0.86
CA PHE A 82 -3.26 14.45 -0.17
C PHE A 82 -4.37 14.31 -1.22
N SER A 83 -4.61 13.07 -1.70
CA SER A 83 -5.70 12.75 -2.62
C SER A 83 -7.06 13.08 -2.00
N MET A 84 -7.28 12.74 -0.74
CA MET A 84 -8.54 13.01 -0.02
C MET A 84 -8.79 14.51 0.12
N LEU A 85 -7.76 15.30 0.42
CA LEU A 85 -7.85 16.77 0.55
C LEU A 85 -8.10 17.46 -0.80
N LYS A 86 -7.80 16.81 -1.92
CA LYS A 86 -8.00 17.35 -3.28
C LYS A 86 -9.28 16.84 -3.95
N SER A 87 -9.83 15.72 -3.51
CA SER A 87 -11.03 15.13 -4.12
C SER A 87 -12.31 15.70 -3.52
N THR A 88 -13.29 16.00 -4.37
CA THR A 88 -14.66 16.36 -3.95
C THR A 88 -15.62 15.16 -3.95
N GLY A 89 -15.14 13.98 -4.34
CA GLY A 89 -15.90 12.73 -4.45
C GLY A 89 -15.88 11.86 -3.18
N SER A 90 -16.12 10.56 -3.35
CA SER A 90 -16.10 9.63 -2.22
C SER A 90 -14.67 9.32 -1.76
N SER A 91 -14.46 9.33 -0.45
CA SER A 91 -13.13 9.16 0.16
C SER A 91 -12.82 7.71 0.57
N TRP A 92 -13.66 6.73 0.21
CA TRP A 92 -13.55 5.37 0.74
C TRP A 92 -12.22 4.71 0.39
N THR A 93 -11.70 4.91 -0.82
CA THR A 93 -10.39 4.37 -1.24
C THR A 93 -9.24 5.00 -0.46
N GLN A 94 -9.32 6.29 -0.14
CA GLN A 94 -8.30 7.01 0.62
C GLN A 94 -8.31 6.56 2.08
N VAL A 95 -9.50 6.39 2.65
CA VAL A 95 -9.67 5.84 4.00
C VAL A 95 -9.09 4.42 4.06
N GLN A 96 -9.36 3.56 3.08
CA GLN A 96 -8.76 2.22 3.03
C GLN A 96 -7.24 2.28 2.90
N ALA A 97 -6.70 3.18 2.07
CA ALA A 97 -5.26 3.34 1.92
C ALA A 97 -4.57 3.74 3.23
N MET A 98 -5.17 4.66 4.00
CA MET A 98 -4.63 5.09 5.29
C MET A 98 -4.83 4.04 6.39
N ALA A 99 -6.03 3.48 6.52
CA ALA A 99 -6.42 2.63 7.65
C ALA A 99 -6.04 1.15 7.46
N VAL A 100 -5.92 0.69 6.22
CA VAL A 100 -5.70 -0.74 5.90
C VAL A 100 -4.37 -0.92 5.18
N PHE A 101 -4.15 -0.24 4.06
CA PHE A 101 -3.01 -0.54 3.18
C PHE A 101 -1.69 -0.08 3.80
N ALA A 102 -1.63 1.12 4.36
CA ALA A 102 -0.42 1.61 5.02
C ALA A 102 0.04 0.67 6.17
N PRO A 103 -0.81 0.28 7.15
CA PRO A 103 -0.45 -0.73 8.15
C PRO A 103 -0.07 -2.10 7.56
N ALA A 104 -0.80 -2.57 6.53
CA ALA A 104 -0.51 -3.83 5.86
C ALA A 104 0.90 -3.87 5.25
N SER A 105 1.40 -2.74 4.72
CA SER A 105 2.77 -2.63 4.22
C SER A 105 3.84 -2.83 5.31
N VAL A 106 3.53 -2.48 6.56
CA VAL A 106 4.43 -2.72 7.69
C VAL A 106 4.40 -4.20 8.09
N LEU A 107 3.20 -4.80 8.13
CA LEU A 107 3.03 -6.23 8.40
C LEU A 107 3.82 -7.10 7.41
N GLY A 108 3.81 -6.73 6.12
CA GLY A 108 4.61 -7.40 5.09
C GLY A 108 6.11 -7.47 5.41
N GLY A 109 6.69 -6.35 5.85
CA GLY A 109 8.10 -6.30 6.27
C GLY A 109 8.35 -7.10 7.55
N TRP A 110 7.42 -7.05 8.50
CA TRP A 110 7.52 -7.82 9.75
C TRP A 110 7.54 -9.33 9.49
N MET A 111 6.70 -9.83 8.58
CA MET A 111 6.72 -11.24 8.18
C MET A 111 8.06 -11.66 7.56
N PHE A 112 8.67 -10.79 6.74
CA PHE A 112 10.00 -11.07 6.16
C PHE A 112 11.05 -11.23 7.27
N LEU A 113 11.07 -10.30 8.23
CA LEU A 113 12.02 -10.34 9.34
C LEU A 113 11.81 -11.55 10.25
N GLY A 114 10.56 -11.98 10.47
CA GLY A 114 10.24 -13.18 11.24
C GLY A 114 10.82 -14.46 10.63
N LYS A 115 10.92 -14.55 9.30
CA LYS A 115 11.52 -15.70 8.59
C LYS A 115 13.05 -15.76 8.66
N LYS A 116 13.70 -14.67 9.06
CA LYS A 116 15.17 -14.55 9.08
C LYS A 116 15.77 -14.89 10.46
N LYS A 117 14.92 -15.03 11.48
CA LYS A 117 15.30 -15.51 12.81
C LYS A 117 15.33 -17.03 12.80
#